data_AF-A0A7D7KWT5-F1
#
_entry.id   AF-A0A7D7KWT5-F1
#
_cell.length_a   1.000
_cell.length_b   1.000
_cell.length_c   1.000
_cell.angle_alpha   90.00
_cell.angle_beta   90.00
_cell.angle_gamma   90.00
#
_symmetry.space_group_name_H-M   'P 1'
#
loop_
_entity.id
_entity.type
_entity.pdbx_description
1 polymer ?
#
loop_
_entity_poly.entity_id
_entity_poly.type
_entity_poly.pdbx_seq_one_letter_code
_entity_poly.pdbx_strand_id
1 'polypeptide(L)'
;VLIGLRISQRPADSDHPYGHYRAETISSLIASFIMMAVGIEVLIGGGKAIAGGTSETPSLIAAWTALGSAVFMYGIYLYNKRLAASIKSSALMAAAKDSRSDAFVSAGAFIGVFSSQLQLAWIDPVTAFIIGIIICKTAWDIFKDASHSLTDGFHLKDLEPYKQTVGRIENVHRLKDVKARYLGSTVHIEMVITVD
;
A
#
# COMPACT_ATOMS: atom_id res chain seq x y z
N VAL A 1 -5.66 -6.60 7.67
CA VAL A 1 -4.49 -5.78 8.09
C VAL A 1 -4.26 -5.81 9.61
N LEU A 2 -5.17 -5.28 10.43
CA LEU A 2 -4.96 -5.18 11.89
C LEU A 2 -4.74 -6.55 12.58
N ILE A 3 -5.45 -7.59 12.15
CA ILE A 3 -5.24 -8.95 12.66
C ILE A 3 -3.83 -9.44 12.33
N GLY A 4 -3.34 -9.23 11.10
CA GLY A 4 -1.99 -9.60 10.70
C GLY A 4 -0.91 -8.84 11.47
N LEU A 5 -1.13 -7.55 11.75
CA LEU A 5 -0.29 -6.74 12.64
C LEU A 5 -0.25 -7.31 14.06
N ARG A 6 -1.40 -7.67 14.62
CA ARG A 6 -1.49 -8.26 15.97
C ARG A 6 -0.79 -9.61 16.07
N ILE A 7 -0.86 -10.42 15.00
CA ILE A 7 -0.15 -11.71 14.93
C ILE A 7 1.35 -11.48 14.77
N SER A 8 1.77 -10.50 13.96
CA SER A 8 3.19 -10.14 13.76
C SER A 8 3.92 -9.76 15.05
N GLN A 9 3.20 -9.15 16.00
CA GLN A 9 3.73 -8.76 17.31
C GLN A 9 3.91 -9.93 18.29
N ARG A 10 3.51 -11.16 17.93
CA ARG A 10 3.72 -12.32 18.82
C ARG A 10 5.21 -12.68 18.87
N PRO A 11 5.75 -12.95 20.07
CA PRO A 11 7.13 -13.39 20.23
C PRO A 11 7.37 -14.73 19.54
N ALA A 12 8.65 -15.10 19.39
CA ALA A 12 9.03 -16.41 18.85
C ALA A 12 8.46 -17.55 19.71
N ASP A 13 8.00 -18.60 19.05
CA ASP A 13 7.55 -19.84 19.67
C ASP A 13 8.32 -21.03 19.11
N SER A 14 8.00 -22.24 19.58
CA SER A 14 8.67 -23.47 19.16
C SER A 14 8.50 -23.79 17.67
N ASP A 15 7.44 -23.29 17.05
CA ASP A 15 7.10 -23.54 15.64
C ASP A 15 7.61 -22.41 14.72
N HIS A 16 7.86 -21.22 15.28
CA HIS A 16 8.37 -20.02 14.62
C HIS A 16 9.57 -19.43 15.38
N PRO A 17 10.78 -20.00 15.24
CA PRO A 17 11.98 -19.57 15.96
C PRO A 17 12.40 -18.13 15.67
N TYR A 18 12.06 -17.63 14.48
CA TYR A 18 12.35 -16.27 14.03
C TYR A 18 11.22 -15.27 14.32
N GLY A 19 10.15 -15.71 15.01
CA GLY A 19 8.97 -14.90 15.30
C GLY A 19 7.97 -14.81 14.14
N HIS A 20 6.88 -14.09 14.39
CA HIS A 20 5.70 -14.05 13.52
C HIS A 20 5.71 -12.88 12.52
N TYR A 21 6.83 -12.18 12.34
CA TYR A 21 6.92 -10.95 11.57
C TYR A 21 6.42 -11.07 10.12
N ARG A 22 6.53 -12.25 9.51
CA ARG A 22 6.01 -12.53 8.15
C ARG A 22 4.49 -12.42 8.05
N ALA A 23 3.74 -12.57 9.15
CA ALA A 23 2.29 -12.42 9.17
C ALA A 23 1.84 -11.03 8.71
N GLU A 24 2.68 -10.01 8.91
CA GLU A 24 2.46 -8.66 8.44
C GLU A 24 2.49 -8.56 6.91
N THR A 25 3.55 -9.11 6.30
CA THR A 25 3.71 -9.16 4.85
C THR A 25 2.59 -9.99 4.21
N ILE A 26 2.22 -11.11 4.81
CA ILE A 26 1.09 -11.95 4.36
C ILE A 26 -0.22 -11.16 4.41
N SER A 27 -0.48 -10.42 5.49
CA SER A 27 -1.69 -9.60 5.55
C SER A 27 -1.70 -8.47 4.52
N SER A 28 -0.54 -7.92 4.16
CA SER A 28 -0.42 -6.92 3.09
C SER A 28 -0.72 -7.53 1.73
N LEU A 29 -0.22 -8.75 1.50
CA LEU A 29 -0.48 -9.53 0.29
C LEU A 29 -1.98 -9.82 0.13
N ILE A 30 -2.65 -10.29 1.19
CA ILE A 30 -4.11 -10.53 1.16
C ILE A 30 -4.88 -9.23 0.89
N ALA A 31 -4.50 -8.13 1.55
CA ALA A 31 -5.13 -6.83 1.33
C ALA A 31 -4.99 -6.36 -0.13
N SER A 32 -3.84 -6.62 -0.78
CA SER A 32 -3.63 -6.29 -2.19
C SER A 32 -4.59 -7.02 -3.13
N PHE A 33 -4.93 -8.29 -2.85
CA PHE A 33 -5.90 -9.04 -3.65
C PHE A 33 -7.32 -8.47 -3.51
N ILE A 34 -7.73 -8.13 -2.29
CA ILE A 34 -9.04 -7.51 -2.04
C ILE A 34 -9.11 -6.16 -2.76
N MET A 35 -8.07 -5.33 -2.62
CA MET A 35 -8.00 -4.03 -3.30
C MET A 35 -8.02 -4.17 -4.83
N MET A 36 -7.35 -5.19 -5.38
CA MET A 36 -7.39 -5.48 -6.82
C MET A 36 -8.80 -5.85 -7.28
N ALA A 37 -9.51 -6.71 -6.52
CA ALA A 37 -10.88 -7.09 -6.85
C ALA A 37 -11.82 -5.87 -6.87
N VAL A 38 -11.75 -5.02 -5.85
CA VAL A 38 -12.52 -3.76 -5.80
C VAL A 38 -12.15 -2.84 -6.97
N GLY A 39 -10.86 -2.69 -7.29
CA GLY A 39 -10.42 -1.88 -8.43
C GLY A 39 -10.97 -2.39 -9.77
N ILE A 40 -11.01 -3.69 -9.98
CA ILE A 40 -11.60 -4.33 -11.18
C ILE A 40 -13.11 -4.08 -11.23
N GLU A 41 -13.82 -4.20 -10.11
CA GLU A 41 -15.25 -3.93 -10.04
C GLU A 41 -15.56 -2.48 -10.44
N VAL A 42 -14.78 -1.52 -9.91
CA VAL A 42 -14.88 -0.09 -10.27
C VAL A 42 -14.59 0.13 -11.75
N LEU A 43 -13.58 -0.52 -12.31
CA LEU A 43 -13.25 -0.45 -13.74
C LEU A 43 -14.39 -0.96 -14.63
N ILE A 44 -14.97 -2.10 -14.28
CA ILE A 44 -16.09 -2.69 -15.02
C ILE A 44 -17.31 -1.78 -14.91
N GLY A 45 -17.60 -1.24 -13.73
CA GLY A 45 -18.68 -0.29 -13.50
C GLY A 45 -18.51 0.99 -14.32
N GLY A 46 -17.34 1.62 -14.26
CA GLY A 46 -17.01 2.80 -15.06
C GLY A 46 -17.09 2.54 -16.56
N GLY A 47 -16.54 1.42 -17.03
CA GLY A 47 -16.59 1.05 -18.45
C GLY A 47 -18.02 0.81 -18.96
N LYS A 48 -18.86 0.14 -18.16
CA LYS A 48 -20.28 -0.05 -18.48
C LYS A 48 -21.05 1.27 -18.48
N ALA A 49 -20.76 2.16 -17.53
CA ALA A 49 -21.42 3.46 -17.45
C ALA A 49 -21.04 4.38 -18.62
N ILE A 50 -19.80 4.31 -19.11
CA ILE A 50 -19.37 5.00 -20.35
C ILE A 50 -20.16 4.48 -21.56
N ALA A 51 -20.35 3.17 -21.68
CA ALA A 51 -21.03 2.55 -22.82
C ALA A 51 -22.57 2.66 -22.76
N GLY A 52 -23.16 2.65 -21.57
CA GLY A 52 -24.61 2.57 -21.34
C GLY A 52 -25.30 3.89 -21.07
N GLY A 53 -24.57 4.98 -20.81
CA GLY A 53 -25.13 6.33 -20.64
C GLY A 53 -26.18 6.42 -19.52
N THR A 54 -25.80 6.15 -18.27
CA THR A 54 -26.73 6.32 -17.14
C THR A 54 -26.79 7.77 -16.69
N SER A 55 -27.94 8.42 -16.90
CA SER A 55 -28.23 9.82 -16.55
C SER A 55 -29.11 9.92 -15.29
N GLU A 56 -28.72 9.26 -14.21
CA GLU A 56 -29.31 9.54 -12.90
C GLU A 56 -28.50 10.68 -12.28
N THR A 57 -29.00 11.91 -12.40
CA THR A 57 -28.40 13.12 -11.81
C THR A 57 -28.34 12.96 -10.29
N PRO A 58 -27.16 12.73 -9.69
CA PRO A 58 -27.09 12.52 -8.25
C PRO A 58 -27.35 13.84 -7.54
N SER A 59 -28.01 13.78 -6.37
CA SER A 59 -28.35 14.99 -5.62
C SER A 59 -27.11 15.78 -5.18
N LEU A 60 -27.24 17.11 -5.07
CA LEU A 60 -26.22 18.02 -4.52
C LEU A 60 -25.70 17.59 -3.14
N ILE A 61 -26.52 16.88 -2.36
CA ILE A 61 -26.15 16.33 -1.06
C ILE A 61 -25.06 15.25 -1.23
N ALA A 62 -25.16 14.41 -2.27
CA ALA A 62 -24.17 13.38 -2.57
C ALA A 62 -22.79 13.96 -2.92
N ALA A 63 -22.73 15.14 -3.55
CA ALA A 63 -21.47 15.83 -3.81
C ALA A 63 -20.80 16.25 -2.50
N TRP A 64 -21.52 16.96 -1.63
CA TRP A 64 -20.95 17.44 -0.37
C TRP A 64 -20.55 16.30 0.58
N THR A 65 -21.30 15.20 0.61
CA THR A 65 -20.91 14.00 1.37
C THR A 65 -19.67 13.34 0.78
N ALA A 66 -19.57 13.23 -0.55
CA ALA A 66 -18.38 12.71 -1.23
C ALA A 66 -17.15 13.58 -0.96
N LEU A 67 -17.28 14.90 -0.98
CA LEU A 67 -16.20 15.83 -0.65
C LEU A 67 -15.76 15.68 0.82
N GLY A 68 -16.72 15.63 1.75
CA GLY A 68 -16.43 15.39 3.17
C GLY A 68 -15.72 14.06 3.42
N SER A 69 -16.18 13.00 2.75
CA SER A 69 -15.54 11.68 2.76
C SER A 69 -14.12 11.73 2.24
N ALA A 70 -13.89 12.41 1.10
CA ALA A 70 -12.57 12.55 0.49
C ALA A 70 -11.57 13.24 1.43
N VAL A 71 -11.97 14.34 2.06
CA VAL A 71 -11.13 15.07 3.01
C VAL A 71 -10.82 14.22 4.24
N PHE A 72 -11.83 13.55 4.79
CA PHE A 72 -11.66 12.70 5.97
C PHE A 72 -10.73 11.50 5.68
N MET A 73 -10.95 10.78 4.58
CA MET A 73 -10.11 9.65 4.17
C MET A 73 -8.68 10.09 3.84
N TYR A 74 -8.51 11.28 3.25
CA TYR A 74 -7.17 11.83 3.02
C TYR A 74 -6.45 12.16 4.33
N GLY A 75 -7.16 12.66 5.34
CA GLY A 75 -6.63 12.83 6.69
C GLY A 75 -6.15 11.52 7.31
N ILE A 76 -6.97 10.46 7.20
CA ILE A 76 -6.60 9.11 7.65
C ILE A 76 -5.37 8.60 6.89
N TYR A 77 -5.30 8.80 5.58
CA TYR A 77 -4.13 8.44 4.77
C TYR A 77 -2.86 9.10 5.29
N LEU A 78 -2.88 10.42 5.55
CA LEU A 78 -1.70 11.15 6.04
C LEU A 78 -1.25 10.61 7.40
N TYR A 79 -2.20 10.34 8.30
CA TYR A 79 -1.90 9.76 9.61
C TYR A 79 -1.29 8.36 9.48
N ASN A 80 -1.96 7.45 8.77
CA ASN A 80 -1.51 6.07 8.59
C ASN A 80 -0.18 5.99 7.85
N LYS A 81 0.06 6.84 6.84
CA LYS A 81 1.32 6.89 6.11
C LYS A 81 2.48 7.31 7.02
N ARG A 82 2.28 8.36 7.82
CA ARG A 82 3.31 8.84 8.77
C ARG A 82 3.63 7.76 9.79
N LEU A 83 2.58 7.13 10.34
CA LEU A 83 2.75 6.05 11.32
C LEU A 83 3.46 4.85 10.67
N ALA A 84 3.02 4.39 9.51
CA ALA A 84 3.62 3.28 8.77
C ALA A 84 5.10 3.51 8.46
N ALA A 85 5.47 4.73 8.05
CA ALA A 85 6.86 5.09 7.80
C ALA A 85 7.70 5.08 9.09
N SER A 86 7.14 5.55 10.22
CA SER A 86 7.84 5.58 11.50
C SER A 86 8.12 4.19 12.09
N ILE A 87 7.16 3.26 11.94
CA ILE A 87 7.29 1.88 12.47
C ILE A 87 7.75 0.88 11.39
N LYS A 88 8.08 1.36 10.19
CA LYS A 88 8.46 0.56 9.01
C LYS A 88 7.50 -0.60 8.72
N SER A 89 6.20 -0.38 8.94
CA SER A 89 5.19 -1.42 8.80
C SER A 89 4.65 -1.50 7.38
N SER A 90 4.82 -2.66 6.73
CA SER A 90 4.27 -2.94 5.41
C SER A 90 2.74 -3.06 5.43
N ALA A 91 2.18 -3.69 6.47
CA ALA A 91 0.74 -3.83 6.64
C ALA A 91 0.06 -2.49 6.85
N LEU A 92 0.62 -1.63 7.71
CA LEU A 92 0.07 -0.30 7.93
C LEU A 92 0.23 0.58 6.70
N MET A 93 1.33 0.42 5.94
CA MET A 93 1.50 1.11 4.66
C MET A 93 0.46 0.66 3.62
N ALA A 94 0.13 -0.63 3.58
CA ALA A 94 -0.93 -1.14 2.71
C ALA A 94 -2.29 -0.53 3.09
N ALA A 95 -2.63 -0.46 4.39
CA ALA A 95 -3.83 0.23 4.86
C ALA A 95 -3.82 1.74 4.57
N ALA A 96 -2.66 2.40 4.64
CA ALA A 96 -2.55 3.80 4.24
C ALA A 96 -2.85 3.97 2.74
N LYS A 97 -2.26 3.13 1.89
CA LYS A 97 -2.51 3.14 0.44
C LYS A 97 -3.99 2.86 0.11
N ASP A 98 -4.65 1.99 0.88
CA ASP A 98 -6.10 1.73 0.80
C ASP A 98 -6.93 2.99 1.12
N SER A 99 -6.67 3.65 2.25
CA SER A 99 -7.35 4.91 2.59
C SER A 99 -7.10 6.03 1.56
N ARG A 100 -5.94 6.01 0.88
CA ARG A 100 -5.67 6.92 -0.24
C ARG A 100 -6.56 6.61 -1.45
N SER A 101 -6.73 5.34 -1.78
CA SER A 101 -7.63 4.91 -2.84
C SER A 101 -9.07 5.34 -2.54
N ASP A 102 -9.55 5.15 -1.31
CA ASP A 102 -10.89 5.60 -0.90
C ASP A 102 -11.07 7.12 -0.98
N ALA A 103 -10.03 7.88 -0.64
CA ALA A 103 -10.03 9.33 -0.80
C ALA A 103 -10.15 9.73 -2.28
N PHE A 104 -9.46 9.03 -3.18
CA PHE A 104 -9.56 9.28 -4.62
C PHE A 104 -10.92 8.87 -5.18
N VAL A 105 -11.48 7.74 -4.76
CA VAL A 105 -12.85 7.32 -5.13
C VAL A 105 -13.86 8.39 -4.70
N SER A 106 -13.77 8.86 -3.46
CA SER A 106 -14.66 9.90 -2.93
C SER A 106 -14.49 11.24 -3.66
N ALA A 107 -13.25 11.63 -3.99
CA ALA A 107 -12.99 12.84 -4.78
C ALA A 107 -13.50 12.70 -6.22
N GLY A 108 -13.36 11.53 -6.81
CA GLY A 108 -13.91 11.21 -8.13
C GLY A 108 -15.42 11.29 -8.17
N ALA A 109 -16.09 10.72 -7.17
CA ALA A 109 -17.53 10.82 -7.01
C ALA A 109 -17.96 12.29 -6.85
N PHE A 110 -17.23 13.11 -6.09
CA PHE A 110 -17.52 14.55 -6.01
C PHE A 110 -17.44 15.23 -7.38
N ILE A 111 -16.37 15.00 -8.14
CA ILE A 111 -16.20 15.55 -9.50
C ILE A 111 -17.32 15.04 -10.42
N GLY A 112 -17.69 13.77 -10.30
CA GLY A 112 -18.76 13.15 -11.06
C GLY A 112 -20.13 13.79 -10.79
N VAL A 113 -20.52 13.91 -9.53
CA VAL A 113 -21.79 14.55 -9.15
C VAL A 113 -21.78 16.04 -9.53
N PHE A 114 -20.66 16.73 -9.37
CA PHE A 114 -20.55 18.16 -9.74
C PHE A 114 -20.64 18.37 -11.26
N SER A 115 -19.97 17.53 -12.05
CA SER A 115 -20.03 17.60 -13.52
C SER A 115 -21.40 17.21 -14.08
N SER A 116 -22.12 16.31 -13.42
CA SER A 116 -23.52 16.01 -13.74
C SER A 116 -24.44 17.23 -13.66
N GLN A 117 -24.16 18.19 -12.77
CA GLN A 117 -24.95 19.44 -12.69
C GLN A 117 -24.68 20.40 -13.84
N LEU A 118 -23.49 20.29 -14.46
CA LEU A 118 -23.10 21.07 -15.63
C LEU A 118 -23.55 20.42 -16.95
N GLN A 119 -24.45 19.42 -16.89
CA GLN A 119 -24.89 18.59 -18.03
C GLN A 119 -23.76 17.77 -18.67
N LEU A 120 -22.64 17.60 -17.98
CA LEU A 120 -21.48 16.81 -18.40
C LEU A 120 -21.47 15.44 -17.70
N ALA A 121 -22.60 14.72 -17.74
CA ALA A 121 -22.76 13.44 -17.05
C ALA A 121 -21.79 12.34 -17.51
N TRP A 122 -21.14 12.50 -18.68
CA TRP A 122 -20.12 11.58 -19.18
C TRP A 122 -18.79 11.65 -18.39
N ILE A 123 -18.55 12.73 -17.62
CA ILE A 123 -17.32 12.91 -16.84
C ILE A 123 -17.29 11.97 -15.63
N ASP A 124 -18.43 11.66 -15.02
CA ASP A 124 -18.51 10.76 -13.86
C ASP A 124 -18.01 9.33 -14.19
N PRO A 125 -18.53 8.65 -15.22
CA PRO A 125 -18.03 7.34 -15.65
C PRO A 125 -16.54 7.32 -16.02
N VAL A 126 -16.06 8.38 -16.69
CA VAL A 126 -14.64 8.50 -17.09
C VAL A 126 -13.75 8.66 -15.86
N THR A 127 -14.18 9.47 -14.88
CA THR A 127 -13.44 9.70 -13.64
C THR A 127 -13.37 8.41 -12.82
N ALA A 128 -14.49 7.69 -12.68
CA ALA A 128 -14.54 6.39 -12.04
C ALA A 128 -13.61 5.36 -12.71
N PHE A 129 -13.58 5.33 -14.06
CA PHE A 129 -12.69 4.45 -14.81
C PHE A 129 -11.21 4.77 -14.55
N ILE A 130 -10.80 6.04 -14.60
CA ILE A 130 -9.43 6.47 -14.31
C ILE A 130 -9.02 6.07 -12.88
N ILE A 131 -9.91 6.27 -11.91
CA ILE A 131 -9.65 5.90 -10.52
C ILE A 131 -9.50 4.39 -10.37
N GLY A 132 -10.34 3.60 -11.04
CA GLY A 132 -10.21 2.14 -11.09
C GLY A 132 -8.80 1.71 -11.53
N ILE A 133 -8.23 2.35 -12.56
CA ILE A 133 -6.85 2.08 -13.01
C ILE A 133 -5.84 2.39 -11.89
N ILE A 134 -6.00 3.52 -11.20
CA ILE A 134 -5.11 3.94 -10.11
C ILE A 134 -5.16 2.95 -8.93
N ILE A 135 -6.36 2.45 -8.60
CA ILE A 135 -6.54 1.43 -7.55
C ILE A 135 -5.84 0.14 -7.95
N CYS A 136 -6.09 -0.38 -9.15
CA CYS A 136 -5.45 -1.60 -9.65
C CYS A 136 -3.93 -1.48 -9.66
N LYS A 137 -3.38 -0.33 -10.09
CA LYS A 137 -1.95 -0.05 -10.03
C LYS A 137 -1.43 -0.07 -8.59
N THR A 138 -2.13 0.57 -7.67
CA THR A 138 -1.74 0.62 -6.26
C THR A 138 -1.76 -0.78 -5.64
N ALA A 139 -2.77 -1.59 -5.95
CA ALA A 139 -2.88 -2.98 -5.52
C ALA A 139 -1.72 -3.83 -6.07
N TRP A 140 -1.39 -3.67 -7.35
CA TRP A 140 -0.26 -4.35 -7.99
C TRP A 140 1.09 -3.99 -7.35
N ASP A 141 1.32 -2.72 -7.04
CA ASP A 141 2.54 -2.28 -6.37
C ASP A 141 2.66 -2.91 -4.98
N ILE A 142 1.57 -2.95 -4.20
CA ILE A 142 1.55 -3.62 -2.88
C ILE A 142 1.82 -5.12 -3.03
N PHE A 143 1.19 -5.77 -4.00
CA PHE A 143 1.40 -7.19 -4.29
C PHE A 143 2.87 -7.47 -4.60
N LYS A 144 3.48 -6.70 -5.52
CA LYS A 144 4.87 -6.84 -5.91
C LYS A 144 5.81 -6.66 -4.72
N ASP A 145 5.61 -5.62 -3.91
CA ASP A 145 6.42 -5.35 -2.73
C ASP A 145 6.31 -6.48 -1.70
N ALA A 146 5.08 -6.95 -1.44
CA ALA A 146 4.82 -8.02 -0.49
C ALA A 146 5.39 -9.37 -0.96
N SER A 147 5.22 -9.72 -2.23
CA SER A 147 5.81 -10.93 -2.82
C SER A 147 7.34 -10.87 -2.80
N HIS A 148 7.94 -9.73 -3.14
CA HIS A 148 9.39 -9.57 -3.10
C HIS A 148 9.95 -9.78 -1.69
N SER A 149 9.29 -9.20 -0.67
CA SER A 149 9.67 -9.43 0.73
C SER A 149 9.47 -10.88 1.16
N LEU A 150 8.41 -11.56 0.69
CA LEU A 150 8.12 -12.94 1.10
C LEU A 150 9.11 -13.95 0.50
N THR A 151 9.67 -13.64 -0.67
CA THR A 151 10.74 -14.42 -1.32
C THR A 151 12.15 -14.04 -0.81
N ASP A 152 12.25 -13.44 0.37
CA ASP A 152 13.51 -12.94 0.97
C ASP A 152 14.28 -11.93 0.10
N GLY A 153 13.56 -11.19 -0.75
CA GLY A 153 14.12 -10.11 -1.56
C GLY A 153 14.51 -8.89 -0.72
N PHE A 154 15.55 -8.18 -1.14
CA PHE A 154 16.04 -6.98 -0.48
C PHE A 154 16.52 -5.95 -1.50
N HIS A 155 16.16 -4.69 -1.31
CA HIS A 155 16.56 -3.63 -2.22
C HIS A 155 18.02 -3.23 -1.98
N LEU A 156 18.86 -3.30 -3.01
CA LEU A 156 20.27 -2.91 -2.94
C LEU A 156 20.48 -1.48 -2.40
N LYS A 157 19.55 -0.56 -2.70
CA LYS A 157 19.60 0.83 -2.21
C LYS A 157 19.53 0.92 -0.69
N ASP A 158 18.80 0.01 -0.05
CA ASP A 158 18.65 -0.04 1.40
C ASP A 158 19.88 -0.68 2.07
N LEU A 159 20.76 -1.33 1.30
CA LEU A 159 21.95 -2.02 1.81
C LEU A 159 23.12 -1.07 2.05
N GLU A 160 23.19 0.02 1.28
CA GLU A 160 24.32 0.95 1.28
C GLU A 160 24.62 1.58 2.65
N PRO A 161 23.63 2.04 3.44
CA PRO A 161 23.87 2.57 4.77
C PRO A 161 24.50 1.54 5.73
N TYR A 162 24.13 0.27 5.59
CA TYR A 162 24.69 -0.81 6.43
C TYR A 162 26.13 -1.09 6.06
N LYS A 163 26.45 -1.18 4.76
CA LYS A 163 27.84 -1.34 4.28
C LYS A 163 28.74 -0.19 4.75
N GLN A 164 28.25 1.05 4.65
CA GLN A 164 28.99 2.22 5.11
C GLN A 164 29.22 2.20 6.62
N THR A 165 28.25 1.76 7.40
CA THR A 165 28.38 1.66 8.86
C THR A 165 29.45 0.64 9.25
N VAL A 166 29.44 -0.53 8.61
CA VAL A 166 30.42 -1.60 8.89
C VAL A 166 31.82 -1.22 8.42
N GLY A 167 31.94 -0.54 7.28
CA GLY A 167 33.22 -0.04 6.77
C GLY A 167 33.87 1.06 7.63
N ARG A 168 33.16 1.60 8.63
CA ARG A 168 33.70 2.58 9.60
C ARG A 168 34.28 1.93 10.85
N ILE A 169 34.10 0.61 11.04
CA ILE A 169 34.59 -0.10 12.22
C ILE A 169 36.09 -0.36 12.05
N GLU A 170 36.89 0.06 13.04
CA GLU A 170 38.33 -0.26 13.08
C GLU A 170 38.55 -1.78 13.02
N ASN A 171 39.59 -2.20 12.28
CA ASN A 171 39.95 -3.60 12.01
C ASN A 171 39.06 -4.35 11.00
N VAL A 172 38.07 -3.72 10.36
CA VAL A 172 37.32 -4.34 9.24
C VAL A 172 37.97 -3.97 7.90
N HIS A 173 38.66 -4.91 7.28
CA HIS A 173 39.36 -4.67 5.99
C HIS A 173 38.47 -4.86 4.78
N ARG A 174 37.59 -5.87 4.80
CA ARG A 174 36.81 -6.25 3.62
C ARG A 174 35.47 -6.89 3.95
N LEU A 175 34.43 -6.47 3.24
CA LEU A 175 33.13 -7.15 3.16
C LEU A 175 33.20 -8.21 2.05
N LYS A 176 33.14 -9.49 2.43
CA LYS A 176 33.25 -10.62 1.49
C LYS A 176 31.90 -11.04 0.92
N ASP A 177 30.88 -11.10 1.77
CA ASP A 177 29.51 -11.45 1.41
C ASP A 177 28.53 -10.67 2.28
N VAL A 178 27.41 -10.26 1.69
CA VAL A 178 26.35 -9.50 2.37
C VAL A 178 25.01 -10.00 1.87
N LYS A 179 24.24 -10.62 2.75
CA LYS A 179 22.88 -11.06 2.51
C LYS A 179 21.95 -10.28 3.43
N ALA A 180 20.87 -9.75 2.87
CA ALA A 180 19.87 -9.03 3.65
C ALA A 180 18.49 -9.49 3.21
N ARG A 181 17.52 -9.45 4.13
CA ARG A 181 16.13 -9.79 3.88
C ARG A 181 15.21 -8.94 4.76
N TYR A 182 14.03 -8.60 4.23
CA TYR A 182 12.98 -7.99 5.03
C TYR A 182 12.20 -9.07 5.80
N LEU A 183 12.03 -8.86 7.10
CA LEU A 183 11.23 -9.72 7.97
C LEU A 183 10.15 -8.86 8.65
N GLY A 184 9.01 -8.70 7.98
CA GLY A 184 7.95 -7.77 8.39
C GLY A 184 8.47 -6.33 8.43
N SER A 185 8.48 -5.72 9.62
CA SER A 185 9.01 -4.38 9.88
C SER A 185 10.50 -4.33 10.25
N THR A 186 11.18 -5.49 10.31
CA THR A 186 12.60 -5.60 10.66
C THR A 186 13.44 -6.02 9.45
N VAL A 187 14.74 -5.72 9.50
CA VAL A 187 15.70 -6.13 8.48
C VAL A 187 16.70 -7.09 9.11
N HIS A 188 16.85 -8.28 8.55
CA HIS A 188 17.87 -9.23 8.93
C HIS A 188 19.03 -9.16 7.95
N ILE A 189 20.24 -8.95 8.46
CA ILE A 189 21.45 -8.83 7.65
C ILE A 189 22.49 -9.84 8.16
N GLU A 190 23.01 -10.63 7.24
CA GLU A 190 24.12 -11.55 7.44
C GLU A 190 25.30 -11.04 6.62
N MET A 191 26.43 -10.80 7.28
CA MET A 191 27.64 -10.29 6.64
C MET A 191 28.84 -11.14 7.02
N VAL A 192 29.65 -11.45 6.03
CA VAL A 192 30.97 -12.05 6.23
C VAL A 192 32.00 -10.94 6.08
N ILE A 193 32.65 -10.60 7.18
CA ILE A 193 33.72 -9.59 7.24
C ILE A 193 35.08 -10.27 7.42
N THR A 194 36.12 -9.63 6.90
CA THR A 194 37.52 -9.99 7.20
C THR A 194 38.06 -9.00 8.21
N VAL A 195 38.59 -9.55 9.31
CA VAL A 195 39.21 -8.81 10.42
C VAL A 195 40.66 -9.26 10.58
N ASP A 196 41.48 -8.41 11.22
CA ASP A 196 42.86 -8.72 11.61
C ASP A 196 42.94 -9.75 12.76
#